data_AF-A0A9E5YWD3-F1
#
_entry.id   AF-A0A9E5YWD3-F1
#
_cell.length_a   1.000
_cell.length_b   1.000
_cell.length_c   1.000
_cell.angle_alpha   90.00
_cell.angle_beta   90.00
_cell.angle_gamma   90.00
#
_symmetry.space_group_name_H-M   'P 1'
#
loop_
_entity.id
_entity.type
_entity.pdbx_description
1 polymer ?
#
loop_
_entity_poly.entity_id
_entity_poly.type
_entity_poly.pdbx_seq_one_letter_code
_entity_poly.pdbx_strand_id
1 'polypeptide(L)'
;TISGNSADGGGGIYCWDSSPNFENVTITGNSAGIHGGGIYCWDSSPSFSIDNRCSIYSNTIENTRGFGADIFVETGYTIHITIDTFTVMTPTDYYASPINNFTFDILHSVVDSLINADVYVSVDGDNSNSGTSPDFPFKTINHALSRIYFDSLNIHTIHLAPGVYSNSTNGEIFPIYWSNYINLAGNSEDETILDADSTSGVLDFDVVTDAIISNITITNGNSVDHHGGIRCYNSNPNLLNVTISGNTACGISCYFSSPSLINVTISDNSGPGIKCYNSSPNLQNVTISGNSSDYGGGDLL
;
A
#
# COMPACT_ATOMS: atom_id res chain seq x y z
N THR A 1 28.28 1.23 7.01
CA THR A 1 26.83 1.31 7.30
C THR A 1 26.28 2.61 6.76
N ILE A 2 25.13 2.55 6.10
CA ILE A 2 24.34 3.66 5.58
C ILE A 2 22.98 3.56 6.28
N SER A 3 22.67 4.52 7.15
CA SER A 3 21.47 4.44 8.00
C SER A 3 20.98 5.80 8.45
N GLY A 4 19.67 5.94 8.67
CA GLY A 4 19.04 7.16 9.17
C GLY A 4 18.95 8.30 8.15
N ASN A 5 19.08 7.99 6.86
CA ASN A 5 18.95 8.97 5.79
C ASN A 5 17.51 9.05 5.28
N SER A 6 17.12 10.22 4.76
CA SER A 6 15.80 10.45 4.16
C SER A 6 15.93 11.26 2.87
N ALA A 7 15.23 10.86 1.81
CA ALA A 7 15.20 11.52 0.50
C ALA A 7 13.85 11.27 -0.20
N ASP A 8 13.58 11.91 -1.34
CA ASP A 8 12.38 11.57 -2.14
C ASP A 8 12.50 10.18 -2.79
N GLY A 9 13.71 9.78 -3.19
CA GLY A 9 13.99 8.46 -3.73
C GLY A 9 15.41 8.03 -3.41
N GLY A 10 15.62 6.73 -3.15
CA GLY A 10 16.94 6.21 -2.78
C GLY A 10 17.38 6.72 -1.41
N GLY A 11 16.57 6.48 -0.38
CA GLY A 11 16.75 7.05 0.96
C GLY A 11 18.16 6.87 1.50
N GLY A 12 18.74 5.68 1.31
CA GLY A 12 20.16 5.42 1.55
C GLY A 12 21.05 5.76 0.35
N ILE A 13 20.73 5.21 -0.83
CA ILE A 13 21.51 5.35 -2.06
C ILE A 13 20.58 5.56 -3.25
N TYR A 14 20.91 6.56 -4.07
CA TYR A 14 20.30 6.81 -5.37
C TYR A 14 21.35 6.65 -6.49
N CYS A 15 21.08 5.79 -7.47
CA CYS A 15 21.93 5.57 -8.64
C CYS A 15 21.18 6.02 -9.89
N TRP A 16 21.78 6.91 -10.67
CA TRP A 16 21.27 7.37 -11.96
C TRP A 16 22.35 7.15 -13.00
N ASP A 17 22.07 6.29 -13.98
CA ASP A 17 22.99 5.97 -15.08
C ASP A 17 24.38 5.58 -14.54
N SER A 18 24.37 4.79 -13.47
CA SER A 18 25.56 4.41 -12.71
C SER A 18 25.38 3.04 -12.09
N SER A 19 26.33 2.14 -12.35
CA SER A 19 26.28 0.74 -11.90
C SER A 19 27.33 0.50 -10.83
N PRO A 20 27.07 0.88 -9.56
CA PRO A 20 28.03 0.70 -8.47
C PRO A 20 28.22 -0.78 -8.13
N ASN A 21 29.37 -1.08 -7.54
CA ASN A 21 29.67 -2.38 -6.96
C ASN A 21 29.57 -2.29 -5.44
N PHE A 22 28.75 -3.14 -4.83
CA PHE A 22 28.55 -3.17 -3.39
C PHE A 22 29.27 -4.36 -2.76
N GLU A 23 30.05 -4.05 -1.71
CA GLU A 23 30.88 -5.01 -1.00
C GLU A 23 30.89 -4.66 0.49
N ASN A 24 30.46 -5.58 1.36
CA ASN A 24 30.46 -5.42 2.82
C ASN A 24 29.79 -4.12 3.31
N VAL A 25 28.65 -3.76 2.71
CA VAL A 25 27.86 -2.57 3.09
C VAL A 25 26.59 -3.00 3.80
N THR A 26 26.29 -2.37 4.93
CA THR A 26 24.99 -2.45 5.61
C THR A 26 24.16 -1.21 5.29
N ILE A 27 22.95 -1.38 4.76
CA ILE A 27 21.99 -0.32 4.41
C ILE A 27 20.69 -0.58 5.18
N THR A 28 20.41 0.22 6.19
CA THR A 28 19.28 -0.03 7.09
C THR A 28 18.70 1.23 7.72
N GLY A 29 17.40 1.26 7.99
CA GLY A 29 16.76 2.39 8.66
C GLY A 29 16.86 3.69 7.85
N ASN A 30 16.91 3.59 6.53
CA ASN A 30 16.79 4.73 5.63
C ASN A 30 15.35 4.81 5.13
N SER A 31 14.91 6.02 4.78
CA SER A 31 13.54 6.31 4.37
C SER A 31 13.50 7.05 3.04
N ALA A 32 12.55 6.73 2.16
CA ALA A 32 12.32 7.49 0.94
C ALA A 32 10.87 7.99 0.84
N GLY A 33 10.60 9.10 0.16
CA GLY A 33 9.24 9.59 -0.06
C GLY A 33 8.46 8.82 -1.13
N ILE A 34 9.16 8.20 -2.09
CA ILE A 34 8.53 7.60 -3.27
C ILE A 34 9.03 6.18 -3.50
N HIS A 35 10.33 5.98 -3.71
CA HIS A 35 10.89 4.68 -4.11
C HIS A 35 12.25 4.40 -3.49
N GLY A 36 12.53 3.13 -3.19
CA GLY A 36 13.85 2.68 -2.76
C GLY A 36 14.28 3.31 -1.44
N GLY A 37 13.61 2.98 -0.33
CA GLY A 37 14.02 3.45 1.00
C GLY A 37 15.49 3.17 1.29
N GLY A 38 15.95 1.96 0.94
CA GLY A 38 17.37 1.62 0.98
C GLY A 38 18.12 2.10 -0.27
N ILE A 39 17.81 1.49 -1.42
CA ILE A 39 18.46 1.77 -2.70
C ILE A 39 17.40 2.07 -3.76
N TYR A 40 17.61 3.12 -4.55
CA TYR A 40 16.92 3.35 -5.82
C TYR A 40 17.95 3.40 -6.96
N CYS A 41 17.79 2.54 -7.96
CA CYS A 41 18.55 2.53 -9.20
C CYS A 41 17.69 2.86 -10.42
N TRP A 42 18.00 3.96 -11.12
CA TRP A 42 17.42 4.33 -12.41
C TRP A 42 18.44 4.13 -13.54
N ASP A 43 18.07 3.31 -14.52
CA ASP A 43 18.88 2.92 -15.69
C ASP A 43 20.28 2.47 -15.28
N SER A 44 20.29 1.63 -14.25
CA SER A 44 21.48 1.26 -13.50
C SER A 44 21.43 -0.24 -13.17
N SER A 45 22.59 -0.90 -13.18
CA SER A 45 22.72 -2.33 -12.90
C SER A 45 23.75 -2.55 -11.80
N PRO A 46 23.41 -2.27 -10.53
CA PRO A 46 24.33 -2.47 -9.41
C PRO A 46 24.76 -3.95 -9.30
N SER A 47 25.99 -4.19 -8.84
CA SER A 47 26.48 -5.54 -8.57
C SER A 47 26.74 -5.76 -7.08
N PHE A 48 26.59 -7.00 -6.62
CA PHE A 48 26.74 -7.39 -5.21
C PHE A 48 27.78 -8.50 -5.08
N SER A 49 28.79 -8.28 -4.24
CA SER A 49 29.88 -9.25 -4.03
C SER A 49 29.37 -10.54 -3.38
N ILE A 50 29.78 -11.68 -3.95
CA ILE A 50 29.49 -13.01 -3.40
C ILE A 50 30.34 -13.35 -2.17
N ASP A 51 31.59 -12.87 -2.15
CA ASP A 51 32.56 -13.16 -1.08
C ASP A 51 32.35 -12.24 0.13
N ASN A 52 31.89 -11.01 -0.12
CA ASN A 52 31.72 -9.97 0.87
C ASN A 52 30.31 -9.38 0.76
N ARG A 53 29.33 -10.23 1.10
CA ARG A 53 27.90 -9.94 0.97
C ARG A 53 27.50 -8.71 1.79
N CYS A 54 26.61 -7.92 1.22
CA CYS A 54 26.00 -6.76 1.89
C CYS A 54 24.85 -7.19 2.81
N SER A 55 24.30 -6.23 3.56
CA SER A 55 23.04 -6.39 4.28
C SER A 55 22.14 -5.21 3.95
N ILE A 56 20.90 -5.44 3.51
CA ILE A 56 19.93 -4.40 3.18
C ILE A 56 18.62 -4.77 3.86
N TYR A 57 18.24 -4.05 4.89
CA TYR A 57 17.04 -4.41 5.66
C TYR A 57 16.45 -3.23 6.42
N SER A 58 15.16 -3.34 6.74
CA SER A 58 14.43 -2.37 7.56
C SER A 58 14.55 -0.94 7.04
N ASN A 59 14.54 -0.76 5.72
CA ASN A 59 14.35 0.54 5.10
C ASN A 59 12.85 0.75 4.83
N THR A 60 12.43 2.00 4.75
CA THR A 60 11.02 2.38 4.68
C THR A 60 10.75 3.34 3.53
N ILE A 61 9.50 3.40 3.10
CA ILE A 61 9.02 4.49 2.27
C ILE A 61 7.90 5.20 3.02
N GLU A 62 8.04 6.51 3.13
CA GLU A 62 7.08 7.41 3.76
C GLU A 62 6.14 7.93 2.68
N ASN A 63 4.84 7.92 2.94
CA ASN A 63 3.81 8.52 2.08
C ASN A 63 3.55 7.83 0.73
N THR A 64 4.09 6.63 0.48
CA THR A 64 3.61 5.72 -0.58
C THR A 64 3.76 4.28 -0.07
N ARG A 65 3.09 3.27 -0.66
CA ARG A 65 3.55 1.87 -0.46
C ARG A 65 4.90 1.60 -1.11
N GLY A 66 5.51 2.64 -1.70
CA GLY A 66 6.54 2.64 -2.73
C GLY A 66 7.14 1.28 -2.84
N PHE A 67 6.73 0.58 -3.88
CA PHE A 67 7.27 -0.74 -4.09
C PHE A 67 8.80 -0.65 -3.98
N GLY A 68 9.43 -1.63 -3.34
CA GLY A 68 10.87 -1.61 -3.14
C GLY A 68 11.34 -0.80 -1.94
N ALA A 69 10.74 -0.98 -0.75
CA ALA A 69 11.19 -0.35 0.50
C ALA A 69 12.69 -0.51 0.75
N ASP A 70 13.24 -1.69 0.48
CA ASP A 70 14.68 -1.93 0.55
C ASP A 70 15.38 -1.60 -0.76
N ILE A 71 14.83 -2.04 -1.89
CA ILE A 71 15.44 -1.85 -3.21
C ILE A 71 14.37 -1.56 -4.27
N PHE A 72 14.51 -0.46 -5.00
CA PHE A 72 13.71 -0.16 -6.18
C PHE A 72 14.59 0.03 -7.40
N VAL A 73 14.16 -0.50 -8.55
CA VAL A 73 14.89 -0.37 -9.82
C VAL A 73 13.97 0.03 -10.97
N GLU A 74 14.41 1.00 -11.78
CA GLU A 74 13.84 1.31 -13.09
C GLU A 74 14.85 0.90 -14.15
N THR A 75 14.78 -0.35 -14.58
CA THR A 75 15.72 -0.93 -15.54
C THR A 75 15.03 -2.00 -16.39
N GLY A 76 15.59 -2.27 -17.56
CA GLY A 76 15.15 -3.34 -18.47
C GLY A 76 15.84 -4.69 -18.23
N TYR A 77 16.71 -4.80 -17.23
CA TYR A 77 17.51 -6.00 -16.97
C TYR A 77 17.23 -6.60 -15.58
N THR A 78 17.41 -7.91 -15.46
CA THR A 78 17.35 -8.60 -14.16
C THR A 78 18.63 -8.36 -13.35
N ILE A 79 18.49 -7.99 -12.08
CA ILE A 79 19.59 -7.78 -11.14
C ILE A 79 19.67 -9.00 -10.21
N HIS A 80 20.88 -9.57 -10.13
CA HIS A 80 21.18 -10.69 -9.22
C HIS A 80 21.65 -10.15 -7.87
N ILE A 81 20.82 -10.29 -6.84
CA ILE A 81 21.12 -9.84 -5.47
C ILE A 81 21.70 -11.00 -4.67
N THR A 82 22.98 -10.89 -4.32
CA THR A 82 23.66 -11.82 -3.41
C THR A 82 23.92 -11.12 -2.10
N ILE A 83 23.22 -11.51 -1.04
CA ILE A 83 23.14 -10.72 0.19
C ILE A 83 23.23 -11.60 1.44
N ASP A 84 23.79 -11.05 2.51
CA ASP A 84 23.90 -11.72 3.80
C ASP A 84 22.56 -11.63 4.51
N THR A 85 22.10 -10.41 4.80
CA THR A 85 20.85 -10.18 5.52
C THR A 85 19.91 -9.32 4.69
N PHE A 86 18.67 -9.78 4.49
CA PHE A 86 17.58 -9.00 3.90
C PHE A 86 16.41 -8.83 4.89
N THR A 87 15.41 -7.99 4.58
CA THR A 87 14.26 -7.85 5.49
C THR A 87 13.49 -9.18 5.64
N VAL A 88 13.25 -9.88 4.52
CA VAL A 88 12.56 -11.19 4.47
C VAL A 88 13.30 -12.19 3.59
N MET A 89 13.13 -13.50 3.84
CA MET A 89 13.75 -14.55 3.01
C MET A 89 13.15 -14.65 1.60
N THR A 90 11.89 -14.27 1.42
CA THR A 90 11.19 -14.29 0.13
C THR A 90 10.61 -12.91 -0.15
N PRO A 91 11.37 -12.01 -0.81
CA PRO A 91 10.92 -10.65 -1.07
C PRO A 91 9.69 -10.62 -1.99
N THR A 92 8.75 -9.74 -1.64
CA THR A 92 7.65 -9.30 -2.51
C THR A 92 7.97 -7.91 -3.08
N ASP A 93 7.13 -7.39 -3.97
CA ASP A 93 7.22 -6.01 -4.46
C ASP A 93 7.26 -4.96 -3.33
N TYR A 94 6.73 -5.26 -2.14
CA TYR A 94 6.88 -4.38 -0.98
C TYR A 94 8.35 -4.10 -0.62
N TYR A 95 9.22 -5.11 -0.66
CA TYR A 95 10.62 -4.98 -0.25
C TYR A 95 11.56 -4.70 -1.43
N ALA A 96 11.30 -5.34 -2.58
CA ALA A 96 12.12 -5.20 -3.77
C ALA A 96 11.25 -5.09 -5.02
N SER A 97 11.38 -4.00 -5.76
CA SER A 97 10.46 -3.74 -6.88
C SER A 97 11.11 -3.16 -8.14
N PRO A 98 10.58 -3.51 -9.33
CA PRO A 98 9.57 -4.55 -9.52
C PRO A 98 10.20 -5.94 -9.29
N ILE A 99 9.51 -6.83 -8.59
CA ILE A 99 10.09 -8.07 -8.05
C ILE A 99 10.61 -9.01 -9.15
N ASN A 100 9.99 -8.96 -10.32
CA ASN A 100 10.39 -9.70 -11.53
C ASN A 100 11.74 -9.25 -12.10
N ASN A 101 12.25 -8.08 -11.71
CA ASN A 101 13.58 -7.60 -12.08
C ASN A 101 14.68 -8.11 -11.15
N PHE A 102 14.36 -8.97 -10.18
CA PHE A 102 15.36 -9.48 -9.25
C PHE A 102 15.40 -11.00 -9.19
N THR A 103 16.59 -11.52 -8.89
CA THR A 103 16.73 -12.84 -8.27
C THR A 103 17.51 -12.69 -6.98
N PHE A 104 17.20 -13.50 -5.98
CA PHE A 104 17.79 -13.39 -4.65
C PHE A 104 18.54 -14.65 -4.25
N ASP A 105 19.73 -14.45 -3.67
CA ASP A 105 20.44 -15.39 -2.82
C ASP A 105 20.66 -14.70 -1.46
N ILE A 106 19.81 -15.06 -0.48
CA ILE A 106 19.74 -14.45 0.86
C ILE A 106 20.16 -15.51 1.89
N LEU A 107 21.07 -15.15 2.81
CA LEU A 107 21.49 -16.07 3.90
C LEU A 107 20.61 -15.94 5.15
N HIS A 108 20.24 -14.72 5.52
CA HIS A 108 19.54 -14.37 6.75
C HIS A 108 18.42 -13.37 6.48
N SER A 109 17.37 -13.42 7.31
CA SER A 109 16.33 -12.38 7.33
C SER A 109 16.20 -11.74 8.70
N VAL A 110 15.74 -10.50 8.74
CA VAL A 110 15.35 -9.82 9.99
C VAL A 110 13.96 -10.28 10.44
N VAL A 111 13.08 -10.54 9.48
CA VAL A 111 11.73 -11.09 9.70
C VAL A 111 11.73 -12.55 9.26
N ASP A 112 11.45 -13.46 10.21
CA ASP A 112 11.57 -14.91 10.00
C ASP A 112 10.77 -15.42 8.79
N SER A 113 9.51 -14.97 8.63
CA SER A 113 8.66 -15.32 7.49
C SER A 113 7.48 -14.35 7.31
N LEU A 114 7.05 -14.20 6.06
CA LEU A 114 5.76 -13.61 5.72
C LEU A 114 4.62 -14.60 6.05
N ILE A 115 3.44 -14.06 6.29
CA ILE A 115 2.25 -14.81 6.70
C ILE A 115 1.47 -15.20 5.45
N ASN A 116 1.49 -16.49 5.12
CA ASN A 116 0.71 -17.05 4.01
C ASN A 116 -0.67 -17.54 4.49
N ALA A 117 -1.44 -16.62 5.07
CA ALA A 117 -2.78 -16.84 5.60
C ALA A 117 -3.51 -15.50 5.77
N ASP A 118 -4.81 -15.55 6.04
CA ASP A 118 -5.56 -14.41 6.56
C ASP A 118 -4.92 -13.85 7.84
N VAL A 119 -5.01 -12.52 8.00
CA VAL A 119 -4.50 -11.81 9.18
C VAL A 119 -5.57 -10.91 9.78
N TYR A 120 -5.39 -10.56 11.05
CA TYR A 120 -6.36 -9.82 11.85
C TYR A 120 -5.76 -8.52 12.37
N VAL A 121 -6.52 -7.43 12.29
CA VAL A 121 -6.14 -6.11 12.76
C VAL A 121 -7.23 -5.57 13.69
N SER A 122 -6.83 -4.89 14.76
CA SER A 122 -7.72 -4.21 15.69
C SER A 122 -7.09 -2.91 16.15
N VAL A 123 -7.92 -1.89 16.41
CA VAL A 123 -7.48 -0.60 16.96
C VAL A 123 -6.74 -0.75 18.31
N ASP A 124 -7.12 -1.77 19.09
CA ASP A 124 -6.50 -2.13 20.37
C ASP A 124 -5.39 -3.19 20.24
N GLY A 125 -5.05 -3.58 19.00
CA GLY A 125 -4.02 -4.58 18.70
C GLY A 125 -2.60 -4.09 18.95
N ASP A 126 -1.63 -4.95 18.63
CA ASP A 126 -0.19 -4.67 18.75
C ASP A 126 0.56 -5.22 17.54
N ASN A 127 1.41 -4.41 16.89
CA ASN A 127 2.20 -4.85 15.74
C ASN A 127 3.31 -5.85 16.10
N SER A 128 3.56 -6.09 17.38
CA SER A 128 4.40 -7.19 17.86
C SER A 128 3.65 -8.54 17.97
N ASN A 129 2.33 -8.54 17.83
CA ASN A 129 1.55 -9.78 17.80
C ASN A 129 1.82 -10.59 16.52
N SER A 130 1.34 -11.83 16.50
CA SER A 130 1.43 -12.68 15.32
C SER A 130 0.53 -12.21 14.17
N GLY A 131 -0.62 -11.58 14.49
CA GLY A 131 -1.64 -11.19 13.52
C GLY A 131 -2.42 -12.37 12.92
N THR A 132 -2.13 -13.62 13.30
CA THR A 132 -2.75 -14.83 12.71
C THR A 132 -4.03 -15.27 13.42
N SER A 133 -4.52 -14.49 14.38
CA SER A 133 -5.80 -14.76 15.06
C SER A 133 -6.41 -13.46 15.61
N PRO A 134 -7.74 -13.41 15.80
CA PRO A 134 -8.41 -12.27 16.44
C PRO A 134 -7.95 -11.98 17.87
N ASP A 135 -7.44 -12.97 18.60
CA ASP A 135 -6.97 -12.83 19.98
C ASP A 135 -5.60 -12.12 20.08
N PHE A 136 -4.83 -12.17 18.99
CA PHE A 136 -3.51 -11.54 18.87
C PHE A 136 -3.42 -10.76 17.55
N PRO A 137 -4.25 -9.72 17.35
CA PRO A 137 -4.32 -8.98 16.11
C PRO A 137 -3.17 -7.97 16.03
N PHE A 138 -2.79 -7.63 14.80
CA PHE A 138 -1.97 -6.45 14.55
C PHE A 138 -2.70 -5.17 14.93
N LYS A 139 -1.94 -4.08 15.12
CA LYS A 139 -2.51 -2.77 15.42
C LYS A 139 -2.93 -2.00 14.17
N THR A 140 -2.13 -2.09 13.09
CA THR A 140 -2.33 -1.29 11.88
C THR A 140 -2.40 -2.14 10.61
N ILE A 141 -3.20 -1.67 9.66
CA ILE A 141 -3.38 -2.22 8.32
C ILE A 141 -2.06 -2.11 7.54
N ASN A 142 -1.35 -0.98 7.64
CA ASN A 142 -0.04 -0.82 7.01
C ASN A 142 0.96 -1.90 7.50
N HIS A 143 0.93 -2.25 8.79
CA HIS A 143 1.76 -3.35 9.28
C HIS A 143 1.30 -4.69 8.70
N ALA A 144 0.00 -4.98 8.70
CA ALA A 144 -0.53 -6.20 8.08
C ALA A 144 -0.10 -6.36 6.61
N LEU A 145 -0.21 -5.29 5.80
CA LEU A 145 0.22 -5.26 4.39
C LEU A 145 1.72 -5.48 4.19
N SER A 146 2.55 -5.21 5.21
CA SER A 146 3.99 -5.51 5.19
C SER A 146 4.30 -6.97 5.56
N ARG A 147 3.36 -7.69 6.21
CA ARG A 147 3.61 -9.02 6.77
C ARG A 147 2.90 -10.13 6.02
N ILE A 148 1.79 -9.83 5.36
CA ILE A 148 0.99 -10.80 4.62
C ILE A 148 1.67 -11.14 3.28
N TYR A 149 1.82 -12.44 3.01
CA TYR A 149 2.29 -12.94 1.73
C TYR A 149 1.13 -12.95 0.73
N PHE A 150 1.41 -12.77 -0.55
CA PHE A 150 0.41 -12.81 -1.60
C PHE A 150 1.02 -13.23 -2.93
N ASP A 151 0.23 -13.93 -3.75
CA ASP A 151 0.47 -14.14 -5.17
C ASP A 151 -0.87 -14.43 -5.88
N SER A 152 -0.85 -14.65 -7.19
CA SER A 152 -2.07 -14.91 -7.98
C SER A 152 -2.85 -16.19 -7.58
N LEU A 153 -2.24 -17.08 -6.79
CA LEU A 153 -2.83 -18.33 -6.29
C LEU A 153 -3.16 -18.26 -4.79
N ASN A 154 -2.50 -17.37 -4.06
CA ASN A 154 -2.59 -17.18 -2.62
C ASN A 154 -3.17 -15.79 -2.33
N ILE A 155 -4.49 -15.67 -2.49
CA ILE A 155 -5.26 -14.47 -2.16
C ILE A 155 -5.72 -14.57 -0.70
N HIS A 156 -5.34 -13.62 0.13
CA HIS A 156 -5.67 -13.60 1.57
C HIS A 156 -6.40 -12.32 1.97
N THR A 157 -7.02 -12.36 3.15
CA THR A 157 -7.84 -11.28 3.68
C THR A 157 -7.23 -10.71 4.96
N ILE A 158 -7.19 -9.39 5.03
CA ILE A 158 -7.01 -8.63 6.27
C ILE A 158 -8.40 -8.43 6.89
N HIS A 159 -8.64 -9.03 8.04
CA HIS A 159 -9.89 -8.90 8.81
C HIS A 159 -9.74 -7.80 9.85
N LEU A 160 -10.65 -6.83 9.83
CA LEU A 160 -10.70 -5.74 10.79
C LEU A 160 -11.75 -6.03 11.87
N ALA A 161 -11.35 -5.93 13.13
CA ALA A 161 -12.31 -5.84 14.23
C ALA A 161 -13.07 -4.51 14.18
N PRO A 162 -14.26 -4.41 14.82
CA PRO A 162 -14.93 -3.12 15.04
C PRO A 162 -13.98 -2.06 15.61
N GLY A 163 -14.04 -0.86 15.06
CA GLY A 163 -13.21 0.27 15.46
C GLY A 163 -13.13 1.36 14.39
N VAL A 164 -12.64 2.53 14.83
CA VAL A 164 -12.24 3.63 13.96
C VAL A 164 -10.72 3.53 13.78
N TYR A 165 -10.26 3.30 12.56
CA TYR A 165 -8.86 3.19 12.19
C TYR A 165 -8.43 4.55 11.61
N SER A 166 -7.61 5.25 12.38
CA SER A 166 -7.13 6.60 12.07
C SER A 166 -5.72 6.80 12.63
N ASN A 167 -5.03 7.85 12.18
CA ASN A 167 -3.73 8.19 12.77
C ASN A 167 -3.89 8.49 14.28
N SER A 168 -4.95 9.22 14.64
CA SER A 168 -5.23 9.59 16.03
C SER A 168 -5.66 8.45 16.95
N THR A 169 -6.17 7.33 16.41
CA THR A 169 -6.71 6.20 17.20
C THR A 169 -5.72 5.06 17.36
N ASN A 170 -5.21 4.51 16.26
CA ASN A 170 -4.31 3.36 16.26
C ASN A 170 -2.95 3.64 15.61
N GLY A 171 -2.73 4.87 15.11
CA GLY A 171 -1.51 5.25 14.40
C GLY A 171 -1.49 4.78 12.95
N GLU A 172 -2.67 4.56 12.35
CA GLU A 172 -2.76 4.22 10.94
C GLU A 172 -2.29 5.39 10.06
N ILE A 173 -1.53 5.08 9.01
CA ILE A 173 -0.99 6.08 8.09
C ILE A 173 -1.84 6.10 6.82
N PHE A 174 -2.26 7.31 6.42
CA PHE A 174 -3.08 7.55 5.23
C PHE A 174 -2.30 8.34 4.15
N PRO A 175 -2.56 8.08 2.85
CA PRO A 175 -3.52 7.11 2.36
C PRO A 175 -2.99 5.68 2.53
N ILE A 176 -3.90 4.71 2.69
CA ILE A 176 -3.52 3.30 2.71
C ILE A 176 -3.35 2.87 1.26
N TYR A 177 -2.10 2.70 0.86
CA TYR A 177 -1.75 2.21 -0.45
C TYR A 177 -1.90 0.68 -0.50
N TRP A 178 -2.65 0.21 -1.49
CA TRP A 178 -3.09 -1.18 -1.51
C TRP A 178 -2.11 -2.14 -2.17
N SER A 179 -2.38 -3.43 -2.01
CA SER A 179 -1.56 -4.53 -2.54
C SER A 179 -2.33 -5.37 -3.55
N ASN A 180 -1.59 -5.95 -4.50
CA ASN A 180 -2.12 -7.01 -5.34
C ASN A 180 -2.63 -8.18 -4.48
N TYR A 181 -3.73 -8.80 -4.90
CA TYR A 181 -4.21 -10.07 -4.36
C TYR A 181 -4.49 -10.09 -2.85
N ILE A 182 -4.76 -8.94 -2.24
CA ILE A 182 -5.09 -8.83 -0.81
C ILE A 182 -6.46 -8.17 -0.66
N ASN A 183 -7.32 -8.81 0.13
CA ASN A 183 -8.64 -8.31 0.46
C ASN A 183 -8.65 -7.60 1.83
N LEU A 184 -9.64 -6.73 2.03
CA LEU A 184 -9.98 -6.12 3.32
C LEU A 184 -11.44 -6.43 3.66
N ALA A 185 -11.67 -6.93 4.87
CA ALA A 185 -13.01 -7.20 5.37
C ALA A 185 -13.18 -6.59 6.77
N GLY A 186 -14.10 -5.64 6.90
CA GLY A 186 -14.61 -5.18 8.18
C GLY A 186 -15.76 -6.03 8.70
N ASN A 187 -16.24 -5.69 9.90
CA ASN A 187 -17.42 -6.33 10.47
C ASN A 187 -18.73 -5.79 9.85
N SER A 188 -18.83 -4.47 9.74
CA SER A 188 -19.95 -3.76 9.10
C SER A 188 -19.56 -2.31 8.82
N GLU A 189 -20.33 -1.63 7.96
CA GLU A 189 -20.16 -0.21 7.64
C GLU A 189 -20.31 0.68 8.90
N ASP A 190 -21.17 0.31 9.85
CA ASP A 190 -21.42 1.08 11.07
C ASP A 190 -20.33 0.89 12.15
N GLU A 191 -19.60 -0.23 12.08
CA GLU A 191 -18.68 -0.63 13.14
C GLU A 191 -17.21 -0.55 12.74
N THR A 192 -16.90 -0.60 11.44
CA THR A 192 -15.52 -0.59 10.94
C THR A 192 -15.30 0.61 10.03
N ILE A 193 -14.57 1.61 10.52
CA ILE A 193 -14.44 2.92 9.88
C ILE A 193 -12.97 3.20 9.60
N LEU A 194 -12.64 3.47 8.35
CA LEU A 194 -11.36 4.07 7.95
C LEU A 194 -11.53 5.59 7.91
N ASP A 195 -10.87 6.27 8.85
CA ASP A 195 -10.95 7.72 9.02
C ASP A 195 -9.57 8.33 8.82
N ALA A 196 -9.38 9.06 7.72
CA ALA A 196 -8.09 9.66 7.39
C ALA A 196 -7.79 10.96 8.16
N ASP A 197 -8.59 11.34 9.16
CA ASP A 197 -8.41 12.52 10.01
C ASP A 197 -8.27 13.83 9.20
N SER A 198 -8.80 13.90 7.97
CA SER A 198 -8.60 15.01 7.03
C SER A 198 -7.13 15.29 6.70
N THR A 199 -6.25 14.28 6.79
CA THR A 199 -4.80 14.44 6.57
C THR A 199 -4.35 14.03 5.16
N SER A 200 -5.02 13.06 4.55
CA SER A 200 -4.74 12.55 3.22
C SER A 200 -5.98 11.87 2.61
N GLY A 201 -5.90 11.38 1.37
CA GLY A 201 -6.90 10.45 0.85
C GLY A 201 -6.99 9.18 1.71
N VAL A 202 -8.06 8.38 1.56
CA VAL A 202 -8.23 7.19 2.42
C VAL A 202 -7.56 5.94 1.83
N LEU A 203 -8.00 5.51 0.65
CA LEU A 203 -7.46 4.33 -0.04
C LEU A 203 -6.87 4.69 -1.39
N ASP A 204 -5.73 4.07 -1.70
CA ASP A 204 -5.02 4.31 -2.95
C ASP A 204 -4.68 2.98 -3.65
N PHE A 205 -5.29 2.77 -4.82
CA PHE A 205 -5.02 1.64 -5.71
C PHE A 205 -4.25 2.13 -6.93
N ASP A 206 -2.94 1.86 -6.95
CA ASP A 206 -2.03 2.22 -8.05
C ASP A 206 -1.40 0.96 -8.65
N VAL A 207 -1.80 0.62 -9.89
CA VAL A 207 -1.40 -0.61 -10.58
C VAL A 207 -1.65 -1.87 -9.73
N VAL A 208 -2.79 -1.88 -9.03
CA VAL A 208 -3.24 -2.98 -8.18
C VAL A 208 -4.11 -3.96 -8.96
N THR A 209 -3.71 -5.24 -8.90
CA THR A 209 -4.42 -6.39 -9.46
C THR A 209 -5.21 -7.09 -8.36
N ASP A 210 -6.50 -7.30 -8.59
CA ASP A 210 -7.43 -8.06 -7.74
C ASP A 210 -7.38 -7.71 -6.25
N ALA A 211 -8.32 -6.88 -5.82
CA ALA A 211 -8.55 -6.59 -4.41
C ALA A 211 -10.06 -6.45 -4.15
N ILE A 212 -10.52 -7.01 -3.04
CA ILE A 212 -11.89 -6.82 -2.53
C ILE A 212 -11.82 -6.01 -1.24
N ILE A 213 -12.57 -4.91 -1.17
CA ILE A 213 -12.77 -4.13 0.04
C ILE A 213 -14.24 -4.26 0.45
N SER A 214 -14.49 -4.65 1.69
CA SER A 214 -15.86 -4.98 2.11
C SER A 214 -16.21 -4.63 3.55
N ASN A 215 -17.48 -4.31 3.77
CA ASN A 215 -18.11 -4.09 5.08
C ASN A 215 -17.40 -3.01 5.90
N ILE A 216 -17.11 -1.85 5.30
CA ILE A 216 -16.44 -0.73 5.95
C ILE A 216 -17.01 0.63 5.54
N THR A 217 -16.79 1.62 6.38
CA THR A 217 -16.93 3.03 6.02
C THR A 217 -15.57 3.67 5.71
N ILE A 218 -15.54 4.56 4.73
CA ILE A 218 -14.39 5.33 4.27
C ILE A 218 -14.74 6.82 4.38
N THR A 219 -14.07 7.55 5.28
CA THR A 219 -14.47 8.92 5.62
C THR A 219 -13.30 9.86 5.90
N ASN A 220 -13.61 11.16 5.92
CA ASN A 220 -12.70 12.24 6.28
C ASN A 220 -11.39 12.24 5.49
N GLY A 221 -11.41 11.71 4.26
CA GLY A 221 -10.31 11.81 3.32
C GLY A 221 -10.17 13.22 2.77
N ASN A 222 -8.94 13.70 2.70
CA ASN A 222 -8.56 15.02 2.24
C ASN A 222 -7.33 14.95 1.33
N SER A 223 -7.49 15.22 0.03
CA SER A 223 -6.35 15.29 -0.88
C SER A 223 -6.43 16.53 -1.75
N VAL A 224 -5.30 17.24 -1.84
CA VAL A 224 -5.06 18.34 -2.78
C VAL A 224 -5.02 17.85 -4.23
N ASP A 225 -4.76 16.55 -4.47
CA ASP A 225 -4.59 15.95 -5.79
C ASP A 225 -5.81 15.18 -6.30
N HIS A 226 -7.01 15.54 -5.80
CA HIS A 226 -8.33 15.16 -6.35
C HIS A 226 -8.85 13.75 -6.02
N HIS A 227 -8.49 13.15 -4.87
CA HIS A 227 -9.23 12.01 -4.33
C HIS A 227 -9.41 12.10 -2.81
N GLY A 228 -10.66 12.16 -2.35
CA GLY A 228 -10.98 12.19 -0.93
C GLY A 228 -11.01 10.76 -0.39
N GLY A 229 -11.98 9.98 -0.85
CA GLY A 229 -12.14 8.58 -0.41
C GLY A 229 -11.12 7.65 -1.06
N ILE A 230 -11.36 7.28 -2.32
CA ILE A 230 -10.62 6.22 -3.02
C ILE A 230 -10.01 6.75 -4.33
N ARG A 231 -8.72 6.47 -4.56
CA ARG A 231 -8.08 6.58 -5.88
C ARG A 231 -7.95 5.20 -6.52
N CYS A 232 -8.35 5.09 -7.78
CA CYS A 232 -8.07 3.96 -8.65
C CYS A 232 -7.29 4.44 -9.87
N TYR A 233 -6.05 4.01 -10.01
CA TYR A 233 -5.18 4.28 -11.16
C TYR A 233 -4.70 2.96 -11.74
N ASN A 234 -5.07 2.67 -13.00
CA ASN A 234 -4.84 1.37 -13.64
C ASN A 234 -5.22 0.17 -12.74
N SER A 235 -6.27 0.30 -11.95
CA SER A 235 -6.66 -0.64 -10.90
C SER A 235 -8.16 -0.85 -10.88
N ASN A 236 -8.62 -2.09 -10.70
CA ASN A 236 -10.04 -2.44 -10.74
C ASN A 236 -10.50 -3.09 -9.43
N PRO A 237 -10.45 -2.39 -8.27
CA PRO A 237 -10.90 -2.97 -7.02
C PRO A 237 -12.40 -3.28 -7.03
N ASN A 238 -12.79 -4.28 -6.23
CA ASN A 238 -14.18 -4.63 -5.98
C ASN A 238 -14.60 -4.11 -4.60
N LEU A 239 -15.62 -3.27 -4.56
CA LEU A 239 -16.19 -2.70 -3.34
C LEU A 239 -17.53 -3.39 -3.05
N LEU A 240 -17.67 -3.95 -1.85
CA LEU A 240 -18.87 -4.70 -1.43
C LEU A 240 -19.36 -4.26 -0.06
N ASN A 241 -20.57 -3.71 0.04
CA ASN A 241 -21.12 -3.17 1.29
C ASN A 241 -20.16 -2.11 1.89
N VAL A 242 -19.96 -1.03 1.15
CA VAL A 242 -19.02 0.03 1.52
C VAL A 242 -19.73 1.38 1.50
N THR A 243 -19.53 2.16 2.55
CA THR A 243 -20.00 3.55 2.62
C THR A 243 -18.81 4.49 2.45
N ILE A 244 -18.92 5.45 1.54
CA ILE A 244 -17.89 6.45 1.24
C ILE A 244 -18.49 7.82 1.43
N SER A 245 -18.15 8.48 2.54
CA SER A 245 -18.83 9.72 2.92
C SER A 245 -17.96 10.76 3.58
N GLY A 246 -18.38 12.02 3.56
CA GLY A 246 -17.74 13.09 4.32
C GLY A 246 -16.30 13.39 3.89
N ASN A 247 -15.89 13.02 2.68
CA ASN A 247 -14.57 13.33 2.17
C ASN A 247 -14.53 14.74 1.57
N THR A 248 -13.41 15.46 1.73
CA THR A 248 -13.29 16.86 1.27
C THR A 248 -12.99 16.99 -0.24
N ALA A 249 -12.85 15.86 -0.94
CA ALA A 249 -12.73 15.77 -2.40
C ALA A 249 -13.71 14.71 -2.93
N CYS A 250 -13.46 14.10 -4.09
CA CYS A 250 -14.37 13.09 -4.64
C CYS A 250 -14.42 11.82 -3.77
N GLY A 251 -15.57 11.14 -3.78
CA GLY A 251 -15.72 9.84 -3.12
C GLY A 251 -14.79 8.80 -3.76
N ILE A 252 -14.90 8.62 -5.08
CA ILE A 252 -14.04 7.72 -5.87
C ILE A 252 -13.50 8.44 -7.10
N SER A 253 -12.20 8.34 -7.34
CA SER A 253 -11.50 8.86 -8.52
C SER A 253 -10.94 7.71 -9.35
N CYS A 254 -11.41 7.54 -10.59
CA CYS A 254 -11.00 6.45 -11.48
C CYS A 254 -10.22 7.00 -12.69
N TYR A 255 -9.01 6.49 -12.89
CA TYR A 255 -8.17 6.76 -14.05
C TYR A 255 -7.77 5.44 -14.70
N PHE A 256 -8.20 5.23 -15.95
CA PHE A 256 -7.98 3.95 -16.66
C PHE A 256 -8.44 2.74 -15.84
N SER A 257 -9.54 2.91 -15.10
CA SER A 257 -9.97 2.00 -14.02
C SER A 257 -11.47 1.77 -14.06
N SER A 258 -11.90 0.53 -13.91
CA SER A 258 -13.29 0.08 -13.94
C SER A 258 -13.60 -0.74 -12.68
N PRO A 259 -13.58 -0.11 -11.48
CA PRO A 259 -13.93 -0.81 -10.24
C PRO A 259 -15.37 -1.33 -10.26
N SER A 260 -15.62 -2.42 -9.54
CA SER A 260 -16.97 -2.96 -9.36
C SER A 260 -17.51 -2.54 -8.00
N LEU A 261 -18.71 -1.96 -7.97
CA LEU A 261 -19.38 -1.49 -6.77
C LEU A 261 -20.69 -2.26 -6.58
N ILE A 262 -20.79 -2.98 -5.47
CA ILE A 262 -21.98 -3.76 -5.10
C ILE A 262 -22.44 -3.33 -3.71
N ASN A 263 -23.67 -2.86 -3.58
CA ASN A 263 -24.22 -2.36 -2.32
C ASN A 263 -23.35 -1.23 -1.73
N VAL A 264 -23.05 -0.21 -2.53
CA VAL A 264 -22.16 0.89 -2.12
C VAL A 264 -22.98 2.16 -1.93
N THR A 265 -22.72 2.89 -0.85
CA THR A 265 -23.28 4.22 -0.61
C THR A 265 -22.17 5.27 -0.74
N ILE A 266 -22.39 6.31 -1.54
CA ILE A 266 -21.44 7.41 -1.73
C ILE A 266 -22.17 8.72 -1.44
N SER A 267 -21.92 9.34 -0.29
CA SER A 267 -22.69 10.52 0.12
C SER A 267 -21.90 11.63 0.77
N ASP A 268 -22.40 12.85 0.67
CA ASP A 268 -21.89 14.00 1.44
C ASP A 268 -20.39 14.25 1.23
N ASN A 269 -19.86 13.93 0.04
CA ASN A 269 -18.50 14.26 -0.35
C ASN A 269 -18.47 15.68 -0.95
N SER A 270 -17.43 16.45 -0.64
CA SER A 270 -17.30 17.83 -1.13
C SER A 270 -16.90 17.90 -2.62
N GLY A 271 -16.48 16.78 -3.20
CA GLY A 271 -16.28 16.57 -4.64
C GLY A 271 -17.30 15.60 -5.25
N PRO A 272 -17.18 15.28 -6.56
CA PRO A 272 -18.05 14.30 -7.22
C PRO A 272 -18.14 12.98 -6.45
N GLY A 273 -19.30 12.34 -6.41
CA GLY A 273 -19.43 10.99 -5.84
C GLY A 273 -18.46 10.02 -6.52
N ILE A 274 -18.53 9.92 -7.84
CA ILE A 274 -17.59 9.17 -8.67
C ILE A 274 -17.07 10.07 -9.80
N LYS A 275 -15.75 10.14 -9.97
CA LYS A 275 -15.07 10.83 -11.08
C LYS A 275 -14.40 9.80 -11.99
N CYS A 276 -14.65 9.85 -13.29
CA CYS A 276 -14.12 8.90 -14.27
C CYS A 276 -13.26 9.56 -15.34
N TYR A 277 -12.07 9.01 -15.58
CA TYR A 277 -11.22 9.34 -16.72
C TYR A 277 -10.82 8.06 -17.46
N ASN A 278 -11.28 7.92 -18.71
CA ASN A 278 -11.13 6.69 -19.51
C ASN A 278 -11.45 5.41 -18.71
N SER A 279 -12.59 5.45 -18.02
CA SER A 279 -12.95 4.54 -16.94
C SER A 279 -14.42 4.16 -17.07
N SER A 280 -14.79 2.97 -16.65
CA SER A 280 -16.19 2.50 -16.70
C SER A 280 -16.50 1.61 -15.50
N PRO A 281 -16.72 2.21 -14.31
CA PRO A 281 -17.11 1.47 -13.11
C PRO A 281 -18.40 0.69 -13.32
N ASN A 282 -18.49 -0.51 -12.74
CA ASN A 282 -19.72 -1.30 -12.71
C ASN A 282 -20.49 -0.99 -11.43
N LEU A 283 -21.76 -0.59 -11.53
CA LEU A 283 -22.57 -0.16 -10.40
C LEU A 283 -23.79 -1.10 -10.23
N GLN A 284 -23.85 -1.79 -9.10
CA GLN A 284 -24.96 -2.66 -8.72
C GLN A 284 -25.45 -2.29 -7.32
N ASN A 285 -26.72 -1.87 -7.21
CA ASN A 285 -27.30 -1.41 -5.94
C ASN A 285 -26.45 -0.31 -5.28
N VAL A 286 -26.14 0.73 -6.05
CA VAL A 286 -25.32 1.86 -5.60
C VAL A 286 -26.21 3.07 -5.34
N THR A 287 -26.03 3.71 -4.18
CA THR A 287 -26.68 4.98 -3.83
C THR A 287 -25.63 6.09 -3.87
N ILE A 288 -25.89 7.16 -4.63
CA ILE A 288 -25.02 8.34 -4.69
C ILE A 288 -25.88 9.57 -4.40
N SER A 289 -25.57 10.34 -3.35
CA SER A 289 -26.41 11.46 -2.93
C SER A 289 -25.68 12.51 -2.10
N GLY A 290 -26.00 13.79 -2.25
CA GLY A 290 -25.45 14.85 -1.38
C GLY A 290 -24.00 15.21 -1.67
N ASN A 291 -23.45 14.75 -2.80
CA ASN A 291 -22.10 15.09 -3.22
C ASN A 291 -22.09 16.42 -3.99
N SER A 292 -21.04 17.24 -3.82
CA SER A 292 -20.93 18.56 -4.47
C SER A 292 -19.81 18.61 -5.50
N SER A 293 -19.97 19.36 -6.60
CA SER A 293 -18.91 19.54 -7.60
C SER A 293 -19.00 20.94 -8.22
N ASP A 294 -17.86 21.64 -8.27
CA ASP A 294 -17.74 22.96 -8.92
C ASP A 294 -17.79 22.88 -10.46
N TYR A 295 -17.57 21.70 -11.04
CA TYR A 295 -17.43 21.49 -12.49
C TYR A 295 -18.68 20.86 -13.15
N GLY A 296 -19.80 20.76 -12.42
CA GLY A 296 -20.98 19.99 -12.83
C GLY A 296 -20.85 18.50 -12.46
N GLY A 297 -21.94 17.73 -12.61
CA GLY A 297 -21.92 16.27 -12.38
C GLY A 297 -21.73 15.83 -10.92
N GLY A 298 -22.33 16.54 -9.94
CA GLY A 298 -22.11 16.33 -8.50
C GLY A 298 -22.08 14.87 -8.02
N ASP A 299 -22.85 13.97 -8.63
CA ASP A 299 -22.85 12.55 -8.28
C ASP A 299 -21.95 11.69 -9.19
N LEU A 300 -21.90 11.98 -10.49
CA LEU A 300 -21.05 11.28 -11.47
C LEU A 300 -20.51 12.28 -12.50
N LEU A 301 -19.18 12.35 -12.62
CA LEU A 301 -18.46 13.19 -13.57
C LEU A 301 -17.57 12.36 -14.50
#